data_AF-A0A9R0V461-F1
#
_entry.id   AF-A0A9R0V461-F1
#
_cell.length_a   1.000
_cell.length_b   1.000
_cell.length_c   1.000
_cell.angle_alpha   90.00
_cell.angle_beta   90.00
_cell.angle_gamma   90.00
#
_symmetry.space_group_name_H-M   'P 1'
#
loop_
_entity.id
_entity.type
_entity.pdbx_description
1 polymer ?
#
loop_
_entity_poly.entity_id
_entity_poly.type
_entity_poly.pdbx_seq_one_letter_code
_entity_poly.pdbx_strand_id
1 'polypeptide(L)'
;MVVLYQKIFKGDAKIPEWLSPDAQNLLKRILEPNPMKRINMAEIKLHEWFQKDYIPVGPYDDDDEDVRLGAILPVKQQISDAPGDKSTRQMNAFQLIGMASSLDLSGFFEEEV
;
A
#
# COMPACT_ATOMS: atom_id res chain seq x y z
N MET A 1 -20.09 -15.83 -6.30
CA MET A 1 -20.49 -14.55 -5.70
C MET A 1 -20.81 -14.66 -4.20
N VAL A 2 -21.73 -15.52 -3.76
CA VAL A 2 -22.24 -15.53 -2.36
C VAL A 2 -21.18 -15.75 -1.27
N VAL A 3 -20.18 -16.60 -1.51
CA VAL A 3 -19.16 -16.96 -0.50
C VAL A 3 -18.26 -15.78 -0.12
N LEU A 4 -17.88 -14.93 -1.07
CA LEU A 4 -17.04 -13.76 -0.81
C LEU A 4 -17.77 -12.73 0.05
N TYR A 5 -18.99 -12.38 -0.32
CA TYR A 5 -19.81 -11.45 0.47
C TYR A 5 -20.03 -11.97 1.88
N GLN A 6 -20.34 -13.25 2.05
CA GLN A 6 -20.48 -13.86 3.37
C GLN A 6 -19.21 -13.74 4.22
N LYS A 7 -18.03 -13.91 3.63
CA LYS A 7 -16.74 -13.72 4.33
C LYS A 7 -16.53 -12.26 4.76
N ILE A 8 -16.84 -11.31 3.88
CA ILE A 8 -16.73 -9.87 4.18
C ILE A 8 -17.67 -9.49 5.33
N PHE A 9 -18.94 -9.90 5.26
CA PHE A 9 -19.93 -9.61 6.31
C PHE A 9 -19.56 -10.22 7.67
N LYS A 10 -18.91 -11.40 7.67
CA LYS A 10 -18.45 -12.05 8.90
C LYS A 10 -17.12 -11.50 9.42
N GLY A 11 -16.36 -10.75 8.61
CA GLY A 11 -14.98 -10.39 8.92
C GLY A 11 -14.05 -11.59 9.02
N ASP A 12 -14.38 -12.68 8.31
CA ASP A 12 -13.60 -13.93 8.35
C ASP A 12 -12.38 -13.82 7.43
N ALA A 13 -11.38 -13.06 7.90
CA ALA A 13 -10.10 -12.86 7.26
C ALA A 13 -9.00 -13.60 8.04
N LYS A 14 -8.25 -14.45 7.35
CA LYS A 14 -7.05 -15.08 7.91
C LYS A 14 -5.91 -14.09 7.85
N ILE A 15 -5.40 -13.70 9.01
CA ILE A 15 -4.23 -12.84 9.12
C ILE A 15 -2.98 -13.73 9.06
N PRO A 16 -2.02 -13.46 8.16
CA PRO A 16 -0.81 -14.26 8.05
C PRO A 16 0.05 -14.24 9.32
N GLU A 17 0.68 -15.37 9.64
CA GLU A 17 1.50 -15.55 10.84
C GLU A 17 2.85 -14.81 10.77
N TRP A 18 3.33 -14.49 9.57
CA TRP A 18 4.59 -13.77 9.36
C TRP A 18 4.52 -12.27 9.72
N LEU A 19 3.32 -11.75 9.98
CA LEU A 19 3.13 -10.37 10.43
C LEU A 19 3.52 -10.23 11.90
N SER A 20 4.07 -9.07 12.28
CA SER A 20 4.33 -8.80 13.69
C SER A 20 3.02 -8.80 14.51
N PRO A 21 3.05 -9.16 15.80
CA PRO A 21 1.85 -9.17 16.64
C PRO A 21 1.06 -7.86 16.61
N ASP A 22 1.75 -6.72 16.59
CA ASP A 22 1.12 -5.40 16.55
C ASP A 22 0.46 -5.12 15.19
N ALA A 23 1.06 -5.58 14.08
CA ALA A 23 0.46 -5.49 12.76
C ALA A 23 -0.82 -6.33 12.68
N GLN A 24 -0.76 -7.56 13.22
CA GLN A 24 -1.92 -8.43 13.28
C GLN A 24 -3.03 -7.81 14.14
N ASN A 25 -2.69 -7.18 15.26
CA ASN A 25 -3.64 -6.47 16.11
C ASN A 25 -4.34 -5.33 15.35
N LEU A 26 -3.55 -4.46 14.70
CA LEU A 26 -4.07 -3.34 13.93
C LEU A 26 -5.02 -3.81 12.82
N LEU A 27 -4.63 -4.84 12.06
CA LEU A 27 -5.46 -5.40 11.00
C LEU A 27 -6.79 -5.97 11.51
N LYS A 28 -6.80 -6.66 12.66
CA LYS A 28 -8.05 -7.15 13.28
C LYS A 28 -9.00 -6.00 13.61
N ARG A 29 -8.46 -4.89 14.13
CA ARG A 29 -9.25 -3.72 14.51
C ARG A 29 -9.77 -2.93 13.30
N ILE A 30 -9.02 -2.89 12.20
CA ILE A 30 -9.44 -2.29 10.93
C ILE A 30 -10.53 -3.13 10.25
N LEU A 31 -10.37 -4.46 10.26
CA LEU A 31 -11.29 -5.41 9.61
C LEU A 31 -12.50 -5.78 10.48
N GLU A 32 -12.77 -5.04 11.56
CA GLU A 32 -13.95 -5.20 12.39
C GLU A 32 -15.23 -4.97 11.55
N PRO A 33 -16.12 -5.98 11.45
CA PRO A 33 -17.34 -5.90 10.64
C PRO A 33 -18.31 -4.83 11.15
N ASN A 34 -18.41 -4.66 12.47
CA ASN A 34 -19.30 -3.65 13.05
C ASN A 34 -18.63 -2.26 12.97
N PRO A 35 -19.17 -1.32 12.17
CA PRO A 35 -18.56 0.00 12.02
C PRO A 35 -18.47 0.79 13.33
N MET A 36 -19.37 0.55 14.28
CA MET A 36 -19.35 1.21 15.60
C MET A 36 -18.22 0.70 16.51
N LYS A 37 -17.69 -0.49 16.22
CA LYS A 37 -16.56 -1.09 16.97
C LYS A 37 -15.24 -0.97 16.21
N ARG A 38 -15.29 -0.58 14.93
CA ARG A 38 -14.12 -0.46 14.06
C ARG A 38 -13.25 0.71 14.54
N ILE A 39 -11.94 0.46 14.56
CA ILE A 39 -10.97 1.50 14.91
C ILE A 39 -11.11 2.71 14.00
N ASN A 40 -11.09 3.90 14.58
CA ASN A 40 -11.17 5.15 13.83
C ASN A 40 -9.78 5.65 13.41
N MET A 41 -9.74 6.67 12.55
CA MET A 41 -8.47 7.22 12.04
C MET A 41 -7.56 7.79 13.14
N ALA A 42 -8.13 8.43 14.16
CA ALA A 42 -7.34 8.98 15.27
C ALA A 42 -6.68 7.86 16.07
N GLU A 43 -7.41 6.78 16.35
CA GLU A 43 -6.90 5.59 17.03
C GLU A 43 -5.86 4.83 16.20
N ILE A 44 -6.01 4.78 14.86
CA ILE A 44 -4.99 4.20 13.97
C ILE A 44 -3.68 4.99 14.09
N LYS A 45 -3.73 6.32 14.03
CA LYS A 45 -2.55 7.20 14.17
C LYS A 45 -1.87 7.06 15.54
N LEU A 46 -2.62 6.66 16.56
CA LEU A 46 -2.11 6.41 17.91
C LEU A 46 -1.59 4.97 18.12
N HIS A 47 -1.82 4.07 17.17
CA HIS A 47 -1.43 2.68 17.31
C HIS A 47 0.09 2.51 17.19
N GLU A 48 0.70 1.73 18.09
CA GLU A 48 2.16 1.54 18.16
C GLU A 48 2.77 1.08 16.83
N TRP A 49 2.12 0.12 16.17
CA TRP A 49 2.54 -0.33 14.83
C TRP A 49 2.57 0.80 13.80
N PHE A 50 1.59 1.72 13.85
CA PHE A 50 1.50 2.83 12.90
C PHE A 50 2.53 3.92 13.21
N GLN A 51 2.81 4.20 14.49
CA GLN A 51 3.75 5.23 14.89
C GLN A 51 5.21 4.87 14.59
N LYS A 52 5.50 3.59 14.41
CA LYS A 52 6.85 3.11 14.12
C LYS A 52 7.37 3.72 12.82
N ASP A 53 8.42 4.53 12.93
CA ASP A 53 9.09 5.22 11.82
C ASP A 53 8.14 6.14 11.00
N TYR A 54 7.01 6.55 11.59
CA TYR A 54 6.05 7.42 10.92
C TYR A 54 6.49 8.88 10.94
N ILE A 55 6.52 9.50 9.75
CA ILE A 55 6.80 10.92 9.55
C ILE A 55 5.52 11.54 8.96
N PRO A 56 4.80 12.39 9.70
CA PRO A 56 3.64 13.09 9.17
C PRO A 56 4.04 13.95 7.97
N VAL A 57 3.27 13.87 6.89
CA VAL A 57 3.36 14.82 5.78
C VAL A 57 2.73 16.13 6.26
N GLY A 58 3.49 17.23 6.19
CA GLY A 58 2.97 18.56 6.49
C GLY A 58 1.88 18.97 5.49
N PRO A 59 1.00 19.92 5.83
CA PRO A 59 0.11 20.51 4.83
C PRO A 59 0.95 21.07 3.69
N TYR A 60 0.59 20.73 2.46
CA TYR A 60 1.12 21.41 1.28
C TYR A 60 0.62 22.86 1.36
N ASP A 61 1.54 23.82 1.37
CA ASP A 61 1.20 25.14 0.87
C ASP A 61 1.04 24.96 -0.64
N ASP A 62 -0.11 25.33 -1.21
CA ASP A 62 -0.51 25.11 -2.63
C ASP A 62 0.45 25.72 -3.67
N ASP A 63 1.58 26.30 -3.26
CA ASP A 63 2.50 27.06 -4.11
C ASP A 63 3.74 26.27 -4.59
N ASP A 64 3.99 25.06 -4.06
CA ASP A 64 5.12 24.22 -4.48
C ASP A 64 4.62 22.97 -5.24
N GLU A 65 4.25 23.18 -6.50
CA GLU A 65 4.19 22.12 -7.51
C GLU A 65 5.54 21.36 -7.51
N ASP A 66 5.46 20.02 -7.50
CA ASP A 66 6.48 19.10 -8.01
C ASP A 66 7.47 18.38 -7.06
N VAL A 67 7.36 18.47 -5.72
CA VAL A 67 8.29 17.73 -4.84
C VAL A 67 7.61 17.06 -3.64
N ARG A 68 7.18 15.78 -3.78
CA ARG A 68 7.45 14.69 -2.79
C ARG A 68 6.65 13.37 -2.87
N LEU A 69 5.78 13.11 -3.85
CA LEU A 69 5.08 11.81 -3.87
C LEU A 69 6.03 10.59 -4.00
N GLY A 70 7.20 10.76 -4.63
CA GLY A 70 8.22 9.70 -4.77
C GLY A 70 9.02 9.38 -3.51
N ALA A 71 9.02 10.25 -2.49
CA ALA A 71 9.85 10.08 -1.28
C ALA A 71 9.11 9.46 -0.09
N ILE A 72 7.77 9.33 -0.16
CA ILE A 72 6.91 8.96 0.98
C ILE A 72 6.48 7.49 0.95
N LEU A 73 6.90 6.71 -0.05
CA LEU A 73 6.84 5.25 0.04
C LEU A 73 8.13 4.74 0.68
N PRO A 74 8.17 4.38 1.97
CA PRO A 74 9.20 3.49 2.48
C PRO A 74 8.89 2.05 2.03
N VAL A 75 8.57 1.86 0.75
CA VAL A 75 8.90 0.58 0.12
C VAL A 75 10.40 0.64 0.04
N LYS A 76 11.06 0.08 1.07
CA LYS A 76 12.43 -0.38 0.95
C LYS A 76 12.38 -1.46 -0.12
N GLN A 77 12.43 -1.05 -1.38
CA GLN A 77 12.74 -1.91 -2.49
C GLN A 77 14.16 -2.36 -2.14
N GLN A 78 14.28 -3.52 -1.48
CA GLN A 78 15.54 -4.22 -1.32
C GLN A 78 15.92 -4.73 -2.71
N ILE A 79 16.26 -3.80 -3.58
CA ILE A 79 17.10 -4.04 -4.72
C ILE A 79 18.47 -4.06 -4.06
N SER A 80 18.98 -5.27 -3.84
CA SER A 80 20.32 -5.47 -3.34
C SER A 80 21.29 -4.63 -4.17
N ASP A 81 21.84 -3.57 -3.59
CA ASP A 81 23.08 -2.95 -4.06
C ASP A 81 24.25 -3.91 -3.73
N ALA A 82 24.22 -5.09 -4.34
CA ALA A 82 25.42 -5.87 -4.52
C ALA A 82 26.12 -5.30 -5.76
N PRO A 83 27.44 -4.98 -5.70
CA PRO A 83 28.20 -4.58 -6.87
C PRO A 83 28.43 -5.83 -7.72
N GLY A 84 27.41 -6.25 -8.47
CA GLY A 84 27.43 -7.49 -9.22
C GLY A 84 26.20 -7.62 -10.12
N ASP A 85 26.45 -7.31 -11.40
CA ASP A 85 25.63 -7.57 -12.58
C ASP A 85 24.51 -6.57 -12.90
N LYS A 86 24.70 -5.88 -14.04
CA LYS A 86 23.79 -4.90 -14.60
C LYS A 86 22.74 -5.65 -15.42
N SER A 87 21.46 -5.32 -15.23
CA SER A 87 20.30 -5.70 -16.07
C SER A 87 19.39 -6.81 -15.53
N THR A 88 18.83 -6.65 -14.34
CA THR A 88 17.41 -6.98 -14.17
C THR A 88 16.61 -5.71 -14.47
N ARG A 89 16.08 -5.58 -15.69
CA ARG A 89 15.12 -4.52 -16.01
C ARG A 89 13.96 -4.66 -15.02
N GLN A 90 13.86 -3.74 -14.07
CA GLN A 90 12.73 -3.70 -13.15
C GLN A 90 11.50 -3.29 -13.96
N MET A 91 10.63 -4.27 -14.18
CA MET A 91 9.41 -4.10 -14.94
C MET A 91 8.24 -4.18 -13.96
N ASN A 92 7.45 -3.11 -13.87
CA ASN A 92 6.22 -3.09 -13.09
C ASN A 92 5.15 -3.98 -13.76
N ALA A 93 4.19 -4.50 -12.98
CA ALA A 93 3.02 -5.22 -13.50
C ALA A 93 2.30 -4.48 -14.64
N PHE A 94 2.14 -3.15 -14.55
CA PHE A 94 1.51 -2.35 -15.62
C PHE A 94 2.35 -2.33 -16.91
N GLN A 95 3.68 -2.27 -16.79
CA GLN A 95 4.57 -2.35 -17.96
C GLN A 95 4.51 -3.76 -18.57
N LEU A 96 4.50 -4.82 -17.75
CA LEU A 96 4.37 -6.20 -18.22
C LEU A 96 3.02 -6.43 -18.93
N ILE A 97 1.92 -5.89 -18.37
CA ILE A 97 0.59 -6.00 -18.94
C ILE A 97 0.49 -5.20 -20.24
N GLY A 98 1.00 -3.96 -20.27
CA GLY A 98 1.02 -3.12 -21.48
C GLY A 98 1.87 -3.68 -22.62
N MET A 99 2.83 -4.57 -22.32
CA MET A 99 3.57 -5.32 -23.34
C MET A 99 2.75 -6.44 -24.00
N ALA A 100 1.60 -6.82 -23.44
CA ALA A 100 0.70 -7.78 -24.06
C ALA A 100 -0.15 -7.08 -25.13
N SER A 101 -0.05 -7.55 -26.39
CA SER A 101 -0.76 -6.99 -27.56
C SER A 101 -2.29 -6.87 -27.43
N SER A 102 -2.91 -7.57 -26.47
CA SER A 102 -4.36 -7.55 -26.21
C SER A 102 -4.80 -6.63 -25.06
N LEU A 103 -3.86 -6.04 -24.32
CA LEU A 103 -4.10 -5.24 -23.12
C LEU A 103 -3.25 -3.97 -23.19
N ASP A 104 -3.55 -3.12 -24.16
CA ASP A 104 -2.88 -1.84 -24.32
C ASP A 104 -3.31 -0.87 -23.20
N LEU A 105 -2.36 -0.53 -22.34
CA LEU A 105 -2.53 0.41 -21.23
C LEU A 105 -1.90 1.79 -21.53
N SER A 106 -1.42 2.02 -22.76
CA SER A 106 -0.71 3.24 -23.13
C SER A 106 -1.52 4.53 -22.89
N GLY A 107 -2.84 4.48 -23.06
CA GLY A 107 -3.74 5.62 -22.80
C GLY A 107 -4.17 5.82 -21.34
N PHE A 108 -3.73 4.98 -20.39
CA PHE A 108 -4.06 5.12 -18.96
C PHE A 108 -2.99 5.86 -18.16
N PHE A 109 -1.78 5.94 -18.69
CA PHE A 109 -0.62 6.53 -18.05
C PHE A 109 0.04 7.50 -19.04
N GLU A 110 -0.70 8.51 -19.47
CA GLU A 110 -0.14 9.65 -20.17
C GLU A 110 0.49 10.57 -19.10
N GLU A 111 1.76 10.92 -19.24
CA GLU A 111 2.31 12.10 -18.55
C GLU A 111 1.57 13.31 -19.12
N GLU A 112 0.81 14.02 -18.27
CA GLU A 112 0.32 15.34 -18.65
C GLU A 112 1.53 16.22 -19.00
N VAL A 113 1.50 16.79 -20.20
CA VAL A 113 2.54 17.66 -20.76
C VAL A 113 2.36 19.09 -20.26
#